data_AF-A0A538KVL2-F1
#
_entry.id   AF-A0A538KVL2-F1
#
_cell.length_a   1.000
_cell.length_b   1.000
_cell.length_c   1.000
_cell.angle_alpha   90.00
_cell.angle_beta   90.00
_cell.angle_gamma   90.00
#
_symmetry.space_group_name_H-M   'P 1'
#
loop_
_entity.id
_entity.type
_entity.pdbx_description
1 polymer ?
#
loop_
_entity_poly.entity_id
_entity_poly.type
_entity_poly.pdbx_seq_one_letter_code
_entity_poly.pdbx_strand_id
1 'polypeptide(L)'
;MSAAPSSGGTLRLRLVGGPTVVLEVGGVRLITDPTFDPPGSYDTGRGFSLTKLQGPAIGPEALGALDAALVSHEHHFDNLDREGRAYLAAVPRILTSRSGAARLGDRAEGLAHWESTELGGPGASPSVTAVPALHGPGGTEDPGGDVIGFVLRGPAAPTVYVSGDNASLAVVREIAARVGNPDVAILHAGAAQVPPFGDALLTLSSEQSVEAARLLQPRYVVGVHVEGWGHFSEGAAELRKAFDDARLGDRLVIPAPGETVALATG
;
A
#
# COMPACT_ATOMS: atom_id res chain seq x y z
N MET A 1 -19.13 14.41 14.61
CA MET A 1 -20.22 13.63 13.98
C MET A 1 -19.82 12.17 14.05
N SER A 2 -20.57 11.35 14.78
CA SER A 2 -20.28 9.92 14.93
C SER A 2 -20.58 9.23 13.61
N ALA A 3 -19.59 8.57 13.00
CA ALA A 3 -19.83 7.68 11.87
C ALA A 3 -20.79 6.56 12.31
N ALA A 4 -21.79 6.26 11.49
CA ALA A 4 -22.64 5.09 11.70
C ALA A 4 -21.79 3.82 11.68
N PRO A 5 -22.13 2.77 12.46
CA PRO A 5 -21.40 1.51 12.42
C PRO A 5 -21.46 0.94 10.99
N SER A 6 -20.30 0.55 10.46
CA SER A 6 -20.20 -0.13 9.17
C SER A 6 -21.05 -1.41 9.24
N SER A 7 -22.03 -1.54 8.34
CA SER A 7 -22.67 -2.85 8.13
C SER A 7 -21.59 -3.78 7.59
N GLY A 8 -21.30 -4.86 8.33
CA GLY A 8 -20.16 -5.75 8.09
C GLY A 8 -19.96 -6.13 6.62
N GLY A 9 -18.71 -6.06 6.17
CA GLY A 9 -18.28 -6.50 4.84
C GLY A 9 -17.12 -7.48 4.94
N THR A 10 -16.66 -7.98 3.79
CA THR A 10 -15.45 -8.80 3.71
C THR A 10 -14.46 -8.15 2.76
N LEU A 11 -13.21 -8.02 3.20
CA LEU A 11 -12.08 -7.74 2.31
C LEU A 11 -11.44 -9.09 1.96
N ARG A 12 -11.32 -9.41 0.67
CA ARG A 12 -10.42 -10.46 0.21
C ARG A 12 -9.15 -9.80 -0.30
N LEU A 13 -8.00 -10.23 0.20
CA LEU A 13 -6.70 -9.74 -0.25
C LEU A 13 -5.84 -10.91 -0.70
N ARG A 14 -5.10 -10.74 -1.79
CA ARG A 14 -4.15 -11.73 -2.30
C ARG A 14 -2.80 -11.07 -2.53
N LEU A 15 -1.78 -11.50 -1.80
CA LEU A 15 -0.42 -10.96 -1.97
C LEU A 15 0.18 -11.54 -3.25
N VAL A 16 0.59 -10.69 -4.17
CA VAL A 16 1.38 -11.08 -5.35
C VAL A 16 2.86 -11.16 -4.97
N GLY A 17 3.34 -10.16 -4.22
CA GLY A 17 4.72 -10.05 -3.74
C GLY A 17 5.08 -8.59 -3.50
N GLY A 18 6.05 -8.31 -2.63
CA GLY A 18 6.45 -6.93 -2.31
C GLY A 18 5.26 -6.08 -1.85
N PRO A 19 4.93 -4.95 -2.53
CA PRO A 19 3.80 -4.09 -2.19
C PRO A 19 2.52 -4.48 -2.94
N THR A 20 2.63 -5.43 -3.87
CA THR A 20 1.59 -5.75 -4.82
C THR A 20 0.54 -6.66 -4.21
N VAL A 21 -0.66 -6.12 -3.98
CA VAL A 21 -1.80 -6.83 -3.41
C VAL A 21 -3.01 -6.65 -4.30
N VAL A 22 -3.70 -7.75 -4.61
CA VAL A 22 -5.04 -7.68 -5.20
C VAL A 22 -6.07 -7.59 -4.09
N LEU A 23 -6.94 -6.58 -4.16
CA LEU A 23 -7.99 -6.31 -3.18
C LEU A 23 -9.35 -6.51 -3.82
N GLU A 24 -10.23 -7.28 -3.18
CA GLU A 24 -11.64 -7.38 -3.52
C GLU A 24 -12.47 -6.86 -2.35
N VAL A 25 -13.16 -5.74 -2.57
CA VAL A 25 -13.85 -4.99 -1.51
C VAL A 25 -15.04 -4.24 -2.11
N GLY A 26 -16.23 -4.34 -1.50
CA GLY A 26 -17.39 -3.58 -1.96
C GLY A 26 -17.76 -3.78 -3.43
N GLY A 27 -17.51 -4.98 -3.98
CA GLY A 27 -17.84 -5.33 -5.37
C GLY A 27 -16.81 -4.89 -6.43
N VAL A 28 -15.70 -4.26 -6.04
CA VAL A 28 -14.60 -3.89 -6.95
C VAL A 28 -13.36 -4.73 -6.69
N ARG A 29 -12.54 -4.92 -7.74
CA ARG A 29 -11.24 -5.60 -7.71
C ARG A 29 -10.13 -4.63 -8.10
N LEU A 30 -9.15 -4.47 -7.22
CA LEU A 30 -8.09 -3.47 -7.36
C LEU A 30 -6.73 -4.14 -7.20
N ILE A 31 -5.67 -3.48 -7.68
CA ILE A 31 -4.28 -3.86 -7.42
C ILE A 31 -3.51 -2.68 -6.87
N THR A 32 -2.69 -2.91 -5.84
CA THR A 32 -1.74 -1.91 -5.33
C THR A 32 -0.39 -2.08 -6.02
N ASP A 33 0.31 -0.99 -6.32
CA ASP A 33 1.74 -0.93 -6.62
C ASP A 33 2.27 -2.15 -7.41
N PRO A 34 1.83 -2.34 -8.67
CA PRO A 34 2.07 -3.58 -9.40
C PRO A 34 3.55 -3.77 -9.73
N THR A 35 4.12 -4.90 -9.31
CA THR A 35 5.47 -5.33 -9.65
C THR A 35 5.47 -6.78 -10.15
N PHE A 36 6.00 -7.03 -11.34
CA PHE A 36 5.97 -8.36 -11.99
C PHE A 36 7.31 -8.83 -12.56
N ASP A 37 8.36 -8.01 -12.52
CA ASP A 37 9.68 -8.41 -13.01
C ASP A 37 10.22 -9.62 -12.20
N PRO A 38 11.04 -10.49 -12.82
CA PRO A 38 11.78 -11.52 -12.09
C PRO A 38 12.86 -10.92 -11.17
N PRO A 39 13.49 -11.71 -10.28
CA PRO A 39 14.64 -11.26 -9.50
C PRO A 39 15.74 -10.65 -10.38
N GLY A 40 16.36 -9.58 -9.91
CA GLY A 40 17.30 -8.81 -10.70
C GLY A 40 17.79 -7.54 -10.00
N SER A 41 18.65 -6.79 -10.69
CA SER A 41 19.20 -5.52 -10.21
C SER A 41 18.68 -4.36 -11.04
N TYR A 42 18.39 -3.24 -10.37
CA TYR A 42 17.88 -2.01 -10.94
C TYR A 42 18.87 -0.89 -10.69
N ASP A 43 19.39 -0.31 -11.76
CA ASP A 43 20.08 0.97 -11.66
C ASP A 43 19.06 2.08 -11.44
N THR A 44 19.18 2.79 -10.31
CA THR A 44 18.29 3.90 -9.96
C THR A 44 18.62 5.18 -10.72
N GLY A 45 19.79 5.26 -11.38
CA GLY A 45 20.34 6.48 -11.93
C GLY A 45 20.78 7.50 -10.87
N ARG A 46 20.76 7.11 -9.58
CA ARG A 46 21.11 7.95 -8.42
C ARG A 46 22.41 7.53 -7.73
N GLY A 47 23.23 6.73 -8.41
CA GLY A 47 24.52 6.27 -7.88
C GLY A 47 24.45 5.05 -6.97
N PHE A 48 23.30 4.36 -6.91
CA PHE A 48 23.14 3.07 -6.24
C PHE A 48 22.14 2.19 -7.00
N SER A 49 22.11 0.91 -6.69
CA SER A 49 21.18 -0.05 -7.30
C SER A 49 20.27 -0.68 -6.25
N LEU A 50 19.04 -1.01 -6.65
CA LEU A 50 18.13 -1.84 -5.88
C LEU A 50 18.22 -3.27 -6.39
N THR A 51 18.06 -4.26 -5.50
CA THR A 51 18.05 -5.67 -5.89
C THR A 51 16.72 -6.29 -5.52
N LYS A 52 15.98 -6.75 -6.52
CA LYS A 52 14.80 -7.59 -6.35
C LYS A 52 15.25 -9.02 -6.14
N LEU A 53 14.91 -9.60 -5.00
CA LEU A 53 15.33 -10.93 -4.58
C LEU A 53 14.32 -12.01 -4.99
N GLN A 54 13.04 -11.65 -5.08
CA GLN A 54 11.95 -12.56 -5.38
C GLN A 54 11.05 -11.99 -6.47
N GLY A 55 10.63 -12.83 -7.42
CA GLY A 55 9.64 -12.47 -8.43
C GLY A 55 8.22 -12.54 -7.87
N PRO A 56 7.19 -12.19 -8.67
CA PRO A 56 5.81 -12.32 -8.24
C PRO A 56 5.44 -13.80 -8.05
N ALA A 57 4.67 -14.11 -7.00
CA ALA A 57 4.09 -15.45 -6.82
C ALA A 57 2.95 -15.73 -7.80
N ILE A 58 2.42 -14.70 -8.46
CA ILE A 58 1.29 -14.76 -9.36
C ILE A 58 1.60 -13.88 -10.58
N GLY A 59 1.62 -14.48 -11.77
CA GLY A 59 1.80 -13.73 -13.01
C GLY A 59 0.60 -12.82 -13.33
N PRO A 60 0.81 -11.72 -14.06
CA PRO A 60 -0.25 -10.76 -14.41
C PRO A 60 -1.42 -11.42 -15.16
N GLU A 61 -1.17 -12.46 -15.95
CA GLU A 61 -2.17 -13.23 -16.69
C GLU A 61 -3.16 -13.99 -15.79
N ALA A 62 -2.78 -14.29 -14.55
CA ALA A 62 -3.59 -15.04 -13.60
C ALA A 62 -4.47 -14.16 -12.68
N LEU A 63 -4.40 -12.82 -12.82
CA LEU A 63 -5.12 -11.89 -11.96
C LEU A 63 -6.57 -11.63 -12.40
N GLY A 64 -6.89 -11.93 -13.66
CA GLY A 64 -8.19 -11.62 -14.26
C GLY A 64 -8.43 -10.11 -14.44
N ALA A 65 -9.68 -9.72 -14.66
CA ALA A 65 -10.04 -8.32 -14.86
C ALA A 65 -10.00 -7.54 -13.54
N LEU A 66 -9.39 -6.36 -13.56
CA LEU A 66 -9.34 -5.41 -12.45
C LEU A 66 -10.03 -4.10 -12.85
N ASP A 67 -10.62 -3.42 -11.88
CA ASP A 67 -11.34 -2.17 -12.09
C ASP A 67 -10.40 -0.97 -12.06
N ALA A 68 -9.41 -0.97 -11.17
CA ALA A 68 -8.39 0.07 -11.08
C ALA A 68 -7.09 -0.41 -10.44
N ALA A 69 -6.00 0.31 -10.70
CA ALA A 69 -4.73 0.22 -10.00
C ALA A 69 -4.60 1.40 -9.03
N LEU A 70 -4.13 1.13 -7.82
CA LEU A 70 -3.74 2.12 -6.83
C LEU A 70 -2.20 2.19 -6.85
N VAL A 71 -1.65 3.26 -7.40
CA VAL A 71 -0.21 3.46 -7.53
C VAL A 71 0.22 4.57 -6.57
N SER A 72 0.78 4.17 -5.44
CA SER A 72 1.23 5.08 -4.37
C SER A 72 2.25 6.09 -4.91
N HIS A 73 3.15 5.61 -5.77
CA HIS A 73 4.11 6.37 -6.56
C HIS A 73 4.68 5.47 -7.66
N GLU A 74 5.29 6.06 -8.68
CA GLU A 74 5.73 5.36 -9.89
C GLU A 74 7.24 5.43 -10.17
N HIS A 75 7.97 6.23 -9.39
CA HIS A 75 9.36 6.59 -9.64
C HIS A 75 10.35 5.67 -8.93
N HIS A 76 9.87 4.72 -8.12
CA HIS A 76 10.68 3.66 -7.52
C HIS A 76 10.27 2.30 -8.08
N PHE A 77 11.27 1.47 -8.38
CA PHE A 77 11.07 0.18 -9.05
C PHE A 77 10.44 -0.87 -8.16
N ASP A 78 10.53 -0.73 -6.84
CA ASP A 78 9.92 -1.63 -5.87
C ASP A 78 8.41 -1.46 -5.70
N ASN A 79 7.84 -0.33 -6.16
CA ASN A 79 6.40 -0.09 -6.18
C ASN A 79 5.81 -0.05 -7.60
N LEU A 80 6.64 0.19 -8.63
CA LEU A 80 6.24 0.06 -10.03
C LEU A 80 7.43 -0.32 -10.92
N ASP A 81 7.64 -1.62 -11.11
CA ASP A 81 8.70 -2.13 -11.99
C ASP A 81 8.31 -2.08 -13.48
N ARG A 82 9.16 -2.65 -14.35
CA ARG A 82 8.99 -2.51 -15.81
C ARG A 82 7.74 -3.25 -16.29
N GLU A 83 7.58 -4.50 -15.91
CA GLU A 83 6.41 -5.31 -16.23
C GLU A 83 5.15 -4.82 -15.50
N GLY A 84 5.29 -4.31 -14.28
CA GLY A 84 4.24 -3.59 -13.55
C GLY A 84 3.69 -2.39 -14.30
N ARG A 85 4.59 -1.54 -14.79
CA ARG A 85 4.24 -0.39 -15.64
C ARG A 85 3.61 -0.81 -16.96
N ALA A 86 4.11 -1.88 -17.59
CA ALA A 86 3.50 -2.43 -18.80
C ALA A 86 2.08 -2.95 -18.53
N TYR A 87 1.88 -3.62 -17.39
CA TYR A 87 0.59 -4.15 -16.96
C TYR A 87 -0.49 -3.06 -16.79
N LEU A 88 -0.12 -1.84 -16.38
CA LEU A 88 -1.05 -0.72 -16.28
C LEU A 88 -1.79 -0.42 -17.60
N ALA A 89 -1.24 -0.80 -18.76
CA ALA A 89 -1.91 -0.67 -20.05
C ALA A 89 -3.15 -1.60 -20.20
N ALA A 90 -3.29 -2.62 -19.36
CA ALA A 90 -4.46 -3.50 -19.32
C ALA A 90 -5.48 -3.07 -18.25
N VAL A 91 -5.13 -2.14 -17.36
CA VAL A 91 -6.02 -1.69 -16.27
C VAL A 91 -6.87 -0.50 -16.76
N PRO A 92 -8.19 -0.48 -16.49
CA PRO A 92 -9.08 0.59 -16.96
C PRO A 92 -8.76 1.96 -16.37
N ARG A 93 -8.36 2.01 -15.09
CA ARG A 93 -8.12 3.25 -14.34
C ARG A 93 -6.87 3.13 -13.49
N ILE A 94 -6.09 4.20 -13.39
CA ILE A 94 -4.90 4.26 -12.54
C ILE A 94 -5.09 5.44 -11.58
N LEU A 95 -5.18 5.18 -10.29
CA LEU A 95 -5.30 6.20 -9.26
C LEU A 95 -3.94 6.43 -8.62
N THR A 96 -3.46 7.67 -8.63
CA THR A 96 -2.12 8.02 -8.15
C THR A 96 -2.05 9.50 -7.73
N SER A 97 -0.87 9.99 -7.37
CA SER A 97 -0.63 11.41 -7.10
C SER A 97 -0.73 12.24 -8.38
N ARG A 98 -0.93 13.56 -8.26
CA ARG A 98 -0.94 14.45 -9.43
C ARG A 98 0.38 14.43 -10.21
N SER A 99 1.51 14.34 -9.50
CA SER A 99 2.83 14.21 -10.10
C SER A 99 3.00 12.87 -10.81
N GLY A 100 2.51 11.77 -10.22
CA GLY A 100 2.48 10.46 -10.86
C GLY A 100 1.62 10.41 -12.12
N ALA A 101 0.43 11.00 -12.08
CA ALA A 101 -0.49 11.02 -13.24
C ALA A 101 0.10 11.76 -14.45
N ALA A 102 0.80 12.87 -14.22
CA ALA A 102 1.50 13.60 -15.27
C ALA A 102 2.56 12.75 -16.00
N ARG A 103 3.10 11.72 -15.36
CA ARG A 103 4.12 10.82 -15.93
C ARG A 103 3.54 9.51 -16.46
N LEU A 104 2.42 9.06 -15.93
CA LEU A 104 1.74 7.83 -16.36
C LEU A 104 0.78 8.04 -17.54
N GLY A 105 0.39 9.30 -17.81
CA GLY A 105 -0.39 9.67 -19.00
C GLY A 105 -1.90 9.55 -18.81
N ASP A 106 -2.64 9.57 -19.93
CA ASP A 106 -4.07 9.90 -19.98
C ASP A 106 -5.02 8.99 -19.18
N ARG A 107 -4.60 7.77 -18.82
CA ARG A 107 -5.41 6.85 -18.00
C ARG A 107 -5.21 7.03 -16.50
N ALA A 108 -4.26 7.88 -16.11
CA ALA A 108 -3.95 8.15 -14.73
C ALA A 108 -4.75 9.34 -14.20
N GLU A 109 -5.48 9.11 -13.12
CA GLU A 109 -6.19 10.11 -12.35
C GLU A 109 -5.29 10.56 -11.20
N GLY A 110 -4.83 11.80 -11.29
CA GLY A 110 -3.99 12.42 -10.28
C GLY A 110 -4.82 13.03 -9.17
N LEU A 111 -4.74 12.46 -7.97
CA LEU A 111 -5.43 12.93 -6.77
C LEU A 111 -4.49 13.77 -5.91
N ALA A 112 -4.99 14.90 -5.40
CA ALA A 112 -4.35 15.60 -4.29
C ALA A 112 -4.62 14.90 -2.96
N HIS A 113 -3.86 15.24 -1.92
CA HIS A 113 -4.16 14.78 -0.56
C HIS A 113 -5.60 15.13 -0.18
N TRP A 114 -6.34 14.14 0.30
CA TRP A 114 -7.74 14.19 0.71
C TRP A 114 -8.73 14.35 -0.45
N GLU A 115 -8.27 14.34 -1.69
CA GLU A 115 -9.14 14.25 -2.87
C GLU A 115 -9.64 12.81 -3.02
N SER A 116 -10.90 12.67 -3.42
CA SER A 116 -11.57 11.38 -3.54
C SER A 116 -12.18 11.18 -4.93
N THR A 117 -12.20 9.95 -5.39
CA THR A 117 -12.90 9.52 -6.61
C THR A 117 -13.71 8.25 -6.33
N GLU A 118 -14.81 8.07 -7.04
CA GLU A 118 -15.66 6.88 -6.94
C GLU A 118 -15.14 5.80 -7.89
N LEU A 119 -15.07 4.53 -7.48
CA LEU A 119 -14.56 3.42 -8.31
C LEU A 119 -15.58 2.88 -9.32
N GLY A 120 -16.86 3.28 -9.24
CA GLY A 120 -17.92 2.89 -10.16
C GLY A 120 -18.95 4.00 -10.42
N GLY A 121 -20.09 3.65 -11.01
CA GLY A 121 -21.17 4.58 -11.33
C GLY A 121 -21.91 5.16 -10.10
N PRO A 122 -22.78 6.17 -10.28
CA PRO A 122 -23.43 6.85 -9.15
C PRO A 122 -24.29 5.90 -8.30
N GLY A 123 -24.05 5.86 -6.98
CA GLY A 123 -25.06 5.41 -6.00
C GLY A 123 -24.76 4.17 -5.15
N ALA A 124 -23.65 3.44 -5.33
CA ALA A 124 -23.32 2.30 -4.46
C ALA A 124 -21.85 1.82 -4.48
N SER A 125 -20.94 2.51 -5.16
CA SER A 125 -19.56 2.04 -5.32
C SER A 125 -18.67 2.52 -4.16
N PRO A 126 -17.58 1.80 -3.84
CA PRO A 126 -16.56 2.35 -2.95
C PRO A 126 -15.86 3.56 -3.57
N SER A 127 -15.53 4.54 -2.74
CA SER A 127 -14.64 5.64 -3.05
C SER A 127 -13.21 5.34 -2.60
N VAL A 128 -12.28 5.99 -3.28
CA VAL A 128 -10.86 6.01 -2.95
C VAL A 128 -10.46 7.45 -2.66
N THR A 129 -9.92 7.68 -1.48
CA THR A 129 -9.32 8.95 -1.07
C THR A 129 -7.81 8.81 -1.08
N ALA A 130 -7.09 9.69 -1.78
CA ALA A 130 -5.63 9.79 -1.64
C ALA A 130 -5.29 10.42 -0.29
N VAL A 131 -4.33 9.85 0.45
CA VAL A 131 -3.88 10.37 1.75
C VAL A 131 -2.38 10.63 1.72
N PRO A 132 -1.86 11.57 2.53
CA PRO A 132 -0.43 11.84 2.56
C PRO A 132 0.38 10.60 2.99
N ALA A 133 1.59 10.50 2.46
CA ALA A 133 2.67 9.63 2.95
C ALA A 133 3.97 10.44 2.99
N LEU A 134 4.90 10.06 3.87
CA LEU A 134 6.24 10.64 3.91
C LEU A 134 7.29 9.54 3.75
N HIS A 135 7.95 9.51 2.61
CA HIS A 135 8.93 8.49 2.24
C HIS A 135 10.35 8.93 2.59
N GLY A 136 10.69 8.82 3.88
CA GLY A 136 11.97 9.26 4.44
C GLY A 136 11.85 10.33 5.53
N PRO A 137 12.98 10.85 6.02
CA PRO A 137 13.00 11.99 6.94
C PRO A 137 12.27 13.21 6.39
N GLY A 138 11.65 14.01 7.27
CA GLY A 138 11.05 15.28 6.85
C GLY A 138 12.12 16.24 6.29
N GLY A 139 11.82 16.89 5.16
CA GLY A 139 12.78 17.73 4.44
C GLY A 139 13.69 16.98 3.47
N THR A 140 13.51 15.67 3.31
CA THR A 140 14.19 14.86 2.28
C THR A 140 13.23 14.29 1.26
N GLU A 141 12.12 14.99 0.99
CA GLU A 141 11.11 14.58 0.03
C GLU A 141 11.77 14.35 -1.35
N ASP A 142 11.42 13.23 -2.00
CA ASP A 142 12.05 12.86 -3.27
C ASP A 142 11.71 13.90 -4.34
N PRO A 143 12.70 14.60 -4.93
CA PRO A 143 12.46 15.49 -6.07
C PRO A 143 11.80 14.78 -7.27
N GLY A 144 11.93 13.45 -7.31
CA GLY A 144 11.29 12.55 -8.27
C GLY A 144 9.77 12.49 -8.15
N GLY A 145 9.15 12.83 -7.01
CA GLY A 145 7.71 12.95 -6.89
C GLY A 145 7.16 12.58 -5.52
N ASP A 146 5.86 12.79 -5.37
CA ASP A 146 5.17 12.55 -4.11
C ASP A 146 4.75 11.08 -3.98
N VAL A 147 4.85 10.56 -2.75
CA VAL A 147 4.27 9.28 -2.34
C VAL A 147 2.95 9.55 -1.63
N ILE A 148 1.93 8.76 -1.96
CA ILE A 148 0.61 8.81 -1.32
C ILE A 148 0.19 7.44 -0.80
N GLY A 149 -0.67 7.44 0.22
CA GLY A 149 -1.49 6.28 0.57
C GLY A 149 -2.90 6.40 0.00
N PHE A 150 -3.73 5.40 0.30
CA PHE A 150 -5.14 5.37 -0.10
C PHE A 150 -6.04 4.96 1.05
N VAL A 151 -7.25 5.51 1.08
CA VAL A 151 -8.34 5.04 1.94
C VAL A 151 -9.52 4.66 1.08
N LEU A 152 -9.95 3.40 1.19
CA LEU A 152 -11.12 2.87 0.52
C LEU A 152 -12.32 2.85 1.47
N ARG A 153 -13.45 3.36 1.01
CA ARG A 153 -14.69 3.46 1.80
C ARG A 153 -15.91 3.25 0.94
N GLY A 154 -16.90 2.51 1.43
CA GLY A 154 -18.14 2.33 0.68
C GLY A 154 -19.25 1.70 1.51
N PRO A 155 -20.49 1.73 1.00
CA PRO A 155 -21.60 1.05 1.64
C PRO A 155 -21.34 -0.46 1.68
N ALA A 156 -21.60 -1.09 2.85
CA ALA A 156 -21.39 -2.53 3.08
C ALA A 156 -19.97 -3.05 2.75
N ALA A 157 -18.97 -2.17 2.82
CA ALA A 157 -17.56 -2.50 2.62
C ALA A 157 -16.73 -2.10 3.85
N PRO A 158 -15.71 -2.88 4.22
CA PRO A 158 -14.74 -2.44 5.21
C PRO A 158 -14.03 -1.16 4.76
N THR A 159 -13.76 -0.25 5.70
CA THR A 159 -12.82 0.84 5.48
C THR A 159 -11.41 0.28 5.46
N VAL A 160 -10.69 0.46 4.36
CA VAL A 160 -9.32 -0.05 4.18
C VAL A 160 -8.37 1.12 4.02
N TYR A 161 -7.34 1.20 4.86
CA TYR A 161 -6.22 2.12 4.68
C TYR A 161 -5.04 1.36 4.06
N VAL A 162 -4.46 1.88 2.98
CA VAL A 162 -3.21 1.41 2.37
C VAL A 162 -2.18 2.51 2.56
N SER A 163 -1.07 2.20 3.23
CA SER A 163 -0.13 3.24 3.64
C SER A 163 0.63 3.90 2.50
N GLY A 164 0.89 3.16 1.43
CA GLY A 164 2.03 3.43 0.56
C GLY A 164 3.33 3.41 1.35
N ASP A 165 4.42 3.88 0.76
CA ASP A 165 5.70 3.95 1.43
C ASP A 165 5.78 5.17 2.38
N ASN A 166 5.12 5.03 3.53
CA ASN A 166 5.09 6.04 4.59
C ASN A 166 5.99 5.62 5.76
N ALA A 167 6.94 6.45 6.17
CA ALA A 167 7.78 6.28 7.35
C ALA A 167 7.37 7.16 8.55
N SER A 168 6.28 7.93 8.43
CA SER A 168 5.92 8.96 9.42
C SER A 168 4.71 8.61 10.27
N LEU A 169 4.95 8.43 11.58
CA LEU A 169 3.88 8.30 12.58
C LEU A 169 3.07 9.60 12.76
N ALA A 170 3.65 10.77 12.41
CA ALA A 170 2.90 12.02 12.42
C ALA A 170 1.83 12.02 11.31
N VAL A 171 2.18 11.53 10.12
CA VAL A 171 1.24 11.32 9.03
C VAL A 171 0.18 10.28 9.40
N VAL A 172 0.57 9.16 10.03
CA VAL A 172 -0.40 8.17 10.54
C VAL A 172 -1.38 8.80 11.54
N ARG A 173 -0.90 9.66 12.44
CA ARG A 173 -1.77 10.38 13.40
C ARG A 173 -2.74 11.34 12.71
N GLU A 174 -2.31 12.02 11.66
CA GLU A 174 -3.18 12.86 10.84
C GLU A 174 -4.28 12.03 10.17
N ILE A 175 -3.89 10.89 9.59
CA ILE A 175 -4.83 9.94 8.96
C ILE A 175 -5.84 9.45 10.00
N ALA A 176 -5.39 8.97 11.16
CA ALA A 176 -6.28 8.54 12.23
C ALA A 176 -7.24 9.66 12.68
N ALA A 177 -6.80 10.91 12.75
CA ALA A 177 -7.64 12.04 13.15
C ALA A 177 -8.73 12.39 12.13
N ARG A 178 -8.46 12.26 10.82
CA ARG A 178 -9.41 12.60 9.76
C ARG A 178 -10.29 11.44 9.32
N VAL A 179 -9.69 10.25 9.25
CA VAL A 179 -10.33 9.01 8.82
C VAL A 179 -11.05 8.38 10.01
N GLY A 180 -10.51 8.46 11.22
CA GLY A 180 -10.95 7.62 12.33
C GLY A 180 -10.38 6.20 12.17
N ASN A 181 -11.02 5.22 12.78
CA ASN A 181 -10.52 3.85 12.83
C ASN A 181 -10.88 3.11 11.52
N PRO A 182 -9.91 2.77 10.65
CA PRO A 182 -10.18 1.88 9.53
C PRO A 182 -10.44 0.46 10.04
N ASP A 183 -11.21 -0.35 9.32
CA ASP A 183 -11.38 -1.75 9.70
C ASP A 183 -10.08 -2.54 9.43
N VAL A 184 -9.39 -2.23 8.33
CA VAL A 184 -8.13 -2.85 7.93
C VAL A 184 -7.08 -1.77 7.62
N ALA A 185 -5.87 -1.94 8.15
CA ALA A 185 -4.70 -1.14 7.76
C ALA A 185 -3.66 -2.03 7.08
N ILE A 186 -3.40 -1.79 5.79
CA ILE A 186 -2.34 -2.42 5.00
C ILE A 186 -1.11 -1.52 5.09
N LEU A 187 -0.06 -2.00 5.75
CA LEU A 187 1.14 -1.23 6.09
C LEU A 187 2.35 -1.77 5.32
N HIS A 188 3.07 -0.86 4.66
CA HIS A 188 4.38 -1.13 4.08
C HIS A 188 5.40 -1.07 5.21
N ALA A 189 5.89 -2.24 5.64
CA ALA A 189 6.51 -2.44 6.94
C ALA A 189 7.95 -3.00 6.88
N GLY A 190 8.62 -2.90 5.73
CA GLY A 190 9.96 -3.48 5.53
C GLY A 190 11.12 -2.65 6.08
N ALA A 191 10.86 -1.55 6.79
CA ALA A 191 11.90 -0.63 7.26
C ALA A 191 12.93 -0.31 6.15
N ALA A 192 12.45 0.08 4.96
CA ALA A 192 13.31 0.27 3.79
C ALA A 192 14.40 1.32 4.07
N GLN A 193 15.64 0.99 3.71
CA GLN A 193 16.82 1.82 3.89
C GLN A 193 17.70 1.76 2.64
N VAL A 194 18.17 2.92 2.17
CA VAL A 194 19.02 3.02 0.98
C VAL A 194 20.27 3.83 1.29
N PRO A 195 21.40 3.56 0.58
CA PRO A 195 22.69 4.18 0.92
C PRO A 195 22.67 5.72 1.03
N PRO A 196 21.96 6.49 0.18
CA PRO A 196 21.89 7.94 0.31
C PRO A 196 21.30 8.46 1.63
N PHE A 197 20.49 7.65 2.32
CA PHE A 197 19.81 8.04 3.56
C PHE A 197 20.33 7.27 4.80
N GLY A 198 21.33 6.39 4.62
CA GLY A 198 21.87 5.57 5.71
C GLY A 198 20.78 4.74 6.38
N ASP A 199 20.70 4.80 7.71
CA ASP A 199 19.73 4.03 8.51
C ASP A 199 18.36 4.72 8.61
N ALA A 200 18.15 5.85 7.92
CA ALA A 200 16.87 6.51 7.92
C ALA A 200 15.82 5.66 7.18
N LEU A 201 14.66 5.54 7.81
CA LEU A 201 13.56 4.71 7.33
C LEU A 201 12.80 5.41 6.21
N LEU A 202 12.56 4.68 5.12
CA LEU A 202 11.73 5.09 3.99
C LEU A 202 10.31 4.50 4.04
N THR A 203 10.12 3.42 4.79
CA THR A 203 8.81 2.85 5.14
C THR A 203 8.71 2.65 6.65
N LEU A 204 7.55 2.23 7.18
CA LEU A 204 7.44 1.91 8.60
C LEU A 204 8.41 0.76 8.96
N SER A 205 9.01 0.85 10.14
CA SER A 205 9.56 -0.33 10.82
C SER A 205 8.46 -1.15 11.48
N SER A 206 8.82 -2.31 12.01
CA SER A 206 7.99 -3.21 12.80
C SER A 206 7.48 -2.52 14.06
N GLU A 207 8.36 -1.80 14.77
CA GLU A 207 8.00 -1.01 15.95
C GLU A 207 7.06 0.16 15.56
N GLN A 208 7.38 0.89 14.49
CA GLN A 208 6.50 1.94 14.00
C GLN A 208 5.15 1.38 13.51
N SER A 209 5.12 0.17 12.96
CA SER A 209 3.88 -0.50 12.54
C SER A 209 2.98 -0.84 13.74
N VAL A 210 3.57 -1.24 14.88
CA VAL A 210 2.85 -1.41 16.14
C VAL A 210 2.27 -0.08 16.63
N GLU A 211 3.05 1.01 16.59
CA GLU A 211 2.55 2.34 16.98
C GLU A 211 1.46 2.84 16.02
N ALA A 212 1.62 2.61 14.72
CA ALA A 212 0.59 2.91 13.73
C ALA A 212 -0.71 2.14 14.03
N ALA A 213 -0.62 0.86 14.39
CA ALA A 213 -1.77 0.07 14.81
C ALA A 213 -2.45 0.62 16.08
N ARG A 214 -1.68 1.18 17.04
CA ARG A 214 -2.24 1.83 18.24
C ARG A 214 -2.94 3.16 17.91
N LEU A 215 -2.41 3.93 16.96
CA LEU A 215 -2.99 5.20 16.53
C LEU A 215 -4.26 5.01 15.69
N LEU A 216 -4.21 4.09 14.73
CA LEU A 216 -5.33 3.80 13.82
C LEU A 216 -6.38 2.91 14.47
N GLN A 217 -5.97 2.07 15.43
CA GLN A 217 -6.81 1.08 16.10
C GLN A 217 -7.67 0.23 15.14
N PRO A 218 -7.09 -0.36 14.07
CA PRO A 218 -7.86 -1.18 13.15
C PRO A 218 -8.23 -2.52 13.78
N ARG A 219 -9.20 -3.20 13.17
CA ARG A 219 -9.52 -4.60 13.50
C ARG A 219 -8.41 -5.53 13.04
N TYR A 220 -7.88 -5.29 11.84
CA TYR A 220 -6.76 -6.05 11.28
C TYR A 220 -5.65 -5.12 10.78
N VAL A 221 -4.40 -5.54 10.99
CA VAL A 221 -3.21 -4.98 10.34
C VAL A 221 -2.70 -6.02 9.36
N VAL A 222 -2.48 -5.61 8.12
CA VAL A 222 -1.88 -6.46 7.08
C VAL A 222 -0.48 -5.93 6.79
N GLY A 223 0.54 -6.71 7.12
CA GLY A 223 1.93 -6.37 6.82
C GLY A 223 2.29 -6.77 5.39
N VAL A 224 2.74 -5.80 4.59
CA VAL A 224 3.24 -6.00 3.21
C VAL A 224 4.55 -5.24 3.03
N HIS A 225 5.20 -5.39 1.87
CA HIS A 225 6.49 -4.75 1.61
C HIS A 225 7.56 -5.11 2.66
N VAL A 226 7.51 -6.34 3.17
CA VAL A 226 8.42 -6.88 4.19
C VAL A 226 9.41 -7.91 3.62
N GLU A 227 9.30 -8.24 2.33
CA GLU A 227 10.17 -9.19 1.66
C GLU A 227 10.20 -8.96 0.15
N GLY A 228 11.16 -9.58 -0.53
CA GLY A 228 11.29 -9.54 -1.99
C GLY A 228 12.31 -8.52 -2.52
N TRP A 229 12.83 -7.64 -1.67
CA TRP A 229 13.85 -6.65 -2.02
C TRP A 229 15.00 -6.60 -1.01
N GLY A 230 16.20 -6.28 -1.48
CA GLY A 230 17.44 -6.31 -0.68
C GLY A 230 17.67 -5.10 0.22
N HIS A 231 16.88 -4.03 0.07
CA HIS A 231 16.99 -2.80 0.87
C HIS A 231 16.04 -2.75 2.07
N PHE A 232 15.28 -3.81 2.31
CA PHE A 232 14.49 -3.94 3.53
C PHE A 232 15.39 -4.38 4.69
N SER A 233 15.34 -3.62 5.78
CA SER A 233 16.14 -3.92 6.99
C SER A 233 15.38 -4.81 7.99
N GLU A 234 14.06 -4.95 7.82
CA GLU A 234 13.19 -5.81 8.63
C GLU A 234 12.22 -6.59 7.74
N GLY A 235 11.86 -7.80 8.17
CA GLY A 235 10.94 -8.67 7.43
C GLY A 235 9.75 -9.16 8.23
N ALA A 236 9.06 -10.17 7.68
CA ALA A 236 7.85 -10.74 8.28
C ALA A 236 8.07 -11.28 9.70
N ALA A 237 9.27 -11.79 9.99
CA ALA A 237 9.61 -12.34 11.31
C ALA A 237 9.75 -11.23 12.36
N GLU A 238 10.45 -10.15 12.03
CA GLU A 238 10.60 -8.96 12.89
C GLU A 238 9.24 -8.31 13.15
N LEU A 239 8.42 -8.18 12.10
CA LEU A 239 7.07 -7.62 12.20
C LEU A 239 6.18 -8.46 13.12
N ARG A 240 6.17 -9.79 12.92
CA ARG A 240 5.43 -10.72 13.79
C ARG A 240 5.87 -10.58 15.23
N LYS A 241 7.18 -10.62 15.47
CA LYS A 241 7.75 -10.51 16.81
C LYS A 241 7.34 -9.20 17.50
N ALA A 242 7.42 -8.06 16.81
CA ALA A 242 7.05 -6.77 17.36
C ALA A 242 5.57 -6.71 17.79
N PHE A 243 4.66 -7.25 16.96
CA PHE A 243 3.24 -7.32 17.30
C PHE A 243 2.94 -8.27 18.46
N ASP A 244 3.61 -9.42 18.52
CA ASP A 244 3.45 -10.38 19.62
C ASP A 244 3.95 -9.78 20.95
N ASP A 245 5.12 -9.16 20.95
CA ASP A 245 5.69 -8.45 22.11
C ASP A 245 4.76 -7.32 22.60
N ALA A 246 4.10 -6.63 21.67
CA ALA A 246 3.13 -5.58 21.95
C ALA A 246 1.73 -6.10 22.34
N ARG A 247 1.50 -7.43 22.34
CA ARG A 247 0.20 -8.08 22.57
C ARG A 247 -0.87 -7.65 21.57
N LEU A 248 -0.46 -7.40 20.34
CA LEU A 248 -1.31 -7.09 19.18
C LEU A 248 -1.27 -8.19 18.10
N GLY A 249 -0.58 -9.32 18.36
CA GLY A 249 -0.41 -10.42 17.41
C GLY A 249 -1.70 -10.92 16.76
N ASP A 250 -2.80 -10.98 17.50
CA ASP A 250 -4.13 -11.41 17.01
C ASP A 250 -4.72 -10.47 15.94
N ARG A 251 -4.23 -9.23 15.84
CA ARG A 251 -4.64 -8.28 14.81
C ARG A 251 -3.78 -8.38 13.55
N LEU A 252 -2.58 -8.97 13.65
CA LEU A 252 -1.60 -8.96 12.57
C LEU A 252 -1.79 -10.15 11.65
N VAL A 253 -2.01 -9.84 10.37
CA VAL A 253 -2.06 -10.75 9.25
C VAL A 253 -0.84 -10.46 8.37
N ILE A 254 -0.04 -11.49 8.08
CA ILE A 254 1.05 -11.40 7.10
C ILE A 254 0.77 -12.52 6.09
N PRO A 255 0.14 -12.21 4.94
CA PRO A 255 -0.10 -13.22 3.93
C PRO A 255 1.23 -13.67 3.31
N ALA A 256 1.37 -14.97 3.04
CA ALA A 256 2.46 -15.46 2.20
C ALA A 256 2.26 -15.02 0.75
N PRO A 257 3.32 -14.87 -0.06
CA PRO A 257 3.18 -14.62 -1.50
C PRO A 257 2.32 -15.71 -2.17
N GLY A 258 1.29 -15.29 -2.90
CA GLY A 258 0.30 -16.15 -3.54
C GLY A 258 -0.94 -16.42 -2.68
N GLU A 259 -0.85 -16.25 -1.36
CA GLU A 259 -1.92 -16.52 -0.41
C GLU A 259 -3.07 -15.52 -0.56
N THR A 260 -4.30 -16.04 -0.43
CA THR A 260 -5.51 -15.24 -0.36
C THR A 260 -6.08 -15.30 1.05
N VAL A 261 -6.28 -14.14 1.68
CA VAL A 261 -6.87 -14.00 3.01
C VAL A 261 -8.21 -13.28 2.88
N ALA A 262 -9.22 -13.73 3.64
CA ALA A 262 -10.51 -13.07 3.75
C ALA A 262 -10.70 -12.53 5.17
N LEU A 263 -10.95 -11.23 5.29
CA LEU A 263 -11.10 -10.51 6.55
C LEU A 263 -12.53 -9.99 6.68
N ALA A 264 -13.30 -10.59 7.58
CA ALA A 264 -14.65 -10.16 7.90
C ALA A 264 -14.64 -9.07 8.97
N THR A 265 -15.41 -8.00 8.75
CA THR A 265 -15.44 -6.82 9.63
C THR A 265 -16.78 -6.62 10.35
N GLY A 266 -17.71 -7.57 10.19
CA GLY A 266 -18.95 -7.69 10.97
C GLY A 266 -18.81 -8.49 12.27
#